data_AF-A0A1L9WQ53-F1
#
_entry.id   AF-A0A1L9WQ53-F1
#
_cell.length_a   1.000
_cell.length_b   1.000
_cell.length_c   1.000
_cell.angle_alpha   90.00
_cell.angle_beta   90.00
_cell.angle_gamma   90.00
#
_symmetry.space_group_name_H-M   'P 1'
#
loop_
_entity.id
_entity.type
_entity.pdbx_description
1 polymer ?
#
loop_
_entity_poly.entity_id
_entity_poly.type
_entity_poly.pdbx_seq_one_letter_code
_entity_poly.pdbx_strand_id
1 'polypeptide(L)'
;MLFQAALFATLLATTVASSGSNSKCLSSNTVGAANYQLCCPDSQGSGKGTVGDSAFEFTCGQYLTGKSGAGTQHRQVNSAKDCAQLCSSPDCPGASWHSAGKKCFVLGSGNTDYAPYSPAKDWMVLTKSAETPEDPDPEEDCKEFIDAAKETAAAQCASEKEQQKKECESNKASALTEAKAKCEAEKTQLKEQAATAASECEADKTAALEQCTTEQEQIRGEEKAKCENEKAELTNGATASAEQCEADKAAALAGANQQCATEKEQLRQEGEAQCKSEKEAASSQCQKEKDEIRQQGDSKLQQCQADKEAASSQCQKEKDEIRQQGDSKLQQCQADKDSALANAKAQCATEKDQLQKLVDDARSQCKSEKDAAASQCEKEKDEIRKQGEDQLQQTKSQCDAEKAGLQQKIKELEEKASSVGSGTGGGQWLSVDEKCRSNSWMSLCDGTCSQRQFTLGGVDFQVKCNVRTNGAVEEIWWYRQSVLECAEECALNSRCLGVGWRSFGGEPEKGVCHAMIKWDHIYQLVNTAYPYAGGEHLIYAKGRITPTGAPGT
;
A
#
# COMPACT_ATOMS: atom_id res chain seq x y z
N MET A 1 49.57 53.64 -29.99
CA MET A 1 48.54 54.46 -29.34
C MET A 1 48.76 54.28 -27.83
N LEU A 2 49.58 55.09 -27.14
CA LEU A 2 49.32 56.45 -26.59
C LEU A 2 48.01 56.45 -25.77
N PHE A 3 47.93 56.63 -24.45
CA PHE A 3 48.45 57.66 -23.50
C PHE A 3 48.61 57.04 -22.08
N GLN A 4 49.66 57.23 -21.24
CA GLN A 4 50.17 58.40 -20.47
C GLN A 4 49.14 59.11 -19.56
N ALA A 5 49.25 58.98 -18.22
CA ALA A 5 49.89 59.93 -17.25
C ALA A 5 48.79 60.74 -16.51
N ALA A 6 48.86 61.28 -15.29
CA ALA A 6 49.83 61.53 -14.21
C ALA A 6 48.98 61.84 -12.93
N LEU A 7 49.34 61.40 -11.71
CA LEU A 7 50.20 62.08 -10.71
C LEU A 7 49.61 63.39 -10.14
N PHE A 8 49.33 63.44 -8.83
CA PHE A 8 49.61 64.60 -7.97
C PHE A 8 49.80 64.17 -6.51
N ALA A 9 50.92 64.64 -5.96
CA ALA A 9 51.32 64.58 -4.56
C ALA A 9 50.88 65.85 -3.83
N THR A 10 50.72 65.81 -2.50
CA THR A 10 51.34 66.79 -1.58
C THR A 10 51.16 66.41 -0.10
N LEU A 11 52.25 66.64 0.65
CA LEU A 11 52.42 66.53 2.09
C LEU A 11 51.49 67.47 2.88
N LEU A 12 51.18 67.07 4.12
CA LEU A 12 51.24 67.96 5.28
C LEU A 12 51.78 67.19 6.50
N ALA A 13 52.87 67.72 7.06
CA ALA A 13 53.40 67.33 8.35
C ALA A 13 52.42 67.75 9.46
N THR A 14 52.14 66.85 10.39
CA THR A 14 51.58 67.21 11.70
C THR A 14 52.52 66.67 12.78
N THR A 15 53.09 67.61 13.52
CA THR A 15 53.68 67.38 14.84
C THR A 15 52.63 66.73 15.73
N VAL A 16 52.82 65.45 16.07
CA VAL A 16 52.01 64.79 17.09
C VAL A 16 52.51 65.29 18.44
N ALA A 17 51.89 66.35 18.96
CA ALA A 17 51.75 66.47 20.39
C ALA A 17 51.00 65.21 20.84
N SER A 18 51.66 64.35 21.61
CA SER A 18 51.07 63.15 22.20
C SER A 18 50.07 63.57 23.29
N SER A 19 48.94 64.11 22.87
CA SER A 19 47.78 64.37 23.70
C SER A 19 47.09 63.05 24.00
N GLY A 20 47.12 62.63 25.26
CA GLY A 20 46.02 61.95 25.94
C GLY A 20 45.27 60.85 25.17
N SER A 21 45.95 59.87 24.58
CA SER A 21 45.28 58.61 24.25
C SER A 21 44.96 57.90 25.57
N ASN A 22 43.69 57.98 26.01
CA ASN A 22 43.12 57.09 27.02
C ASN A 22 43.28 55.64 26.52
N SER A 23 44.44 55.05 26.78
CA SER A 23 44.78 53.76 26.21
C SER A 23 43.89 52.72 26.88
N LYS A 24 43.26 51.85 26.08
CA LYS A 24 42.49 50.70 26.58
C LYS A 24 43.38 49.68 27.34
N CYS A 25 44.64 49.99 27.58
CA CYS A 25 45.64 49.19 28.29
C CYS A 25 45.13 48.71 29.66
N LEU A 26 44.68 49.64 30.50
CA LEU A 26 44.24 49.34 31.87
C LEU A 26 42.77 48.89 31.94
N SER A 27 42.00 49.04 30.86
CA SER A 27 40.60 48.59 30.76
C SER A 27 40.44 47.25 30.03
N SER A 28 41.48 46.75 29.37
CA SER A 28 41.47 45.49 28.60
C SER A 28 41.60 44.25 29.49
N ASN A 29 41.02 43.13 29.04
CA ASN A 29 41.16 41.80 29.65
C ASN A 29 42.30 40.96 29.05
N THR A 30 43.15 41.58 28.23
CA THR A 30 44.35 40.93 27.66
C THR A 30 45.39 40.65 28.74
N VAL A 31 46.23 39.64 28.53
CA VAL A 31 47.21 39.19 29.54
C VAL A 31 48.64 39.11 28.98
N GLY A 32 49.64 39.20 29.87
CA GLY A 32 51.05 39.01 29.59
C GLY A 32 51.60 39.99 28.54
N ALA A 33 52.45 39.49 27.65
CA ALA A 33 53.08 40.29 26.61
C ALA A 33 52.07 41.00 25.68
N ALA A 34 50.90 40.38 25.43
CA ALA A 34 49.85 41.01 24.62
C ALA A 34 49.22 42.23 25.32
N ASN A 35 49.04 42.17 26.65
CA ASN A 35 48.62 43.33 27.43
C ASN A 35 49.70 44.42 27.43
N TYR A 36 50.97 44.04 27.60
CA TYR A 36 52.08 44.98 27.48
C TYR A 36 52.13 45.67 26.11
N GLN A 37 51.98 44.94 25.00
CA GLN A 37 51.97 45.54 23.66
C GLN A 37 50.78 46.48 23.43
N LEU A 38 49.64 46.24 24.07
CA LEU A 38 48.50 47.16 24.04
C LEU A 38 48.77 48.46 24.80
N CYS A 39 49.58 48.40 25.86
CA CYS A 39 50.03 49.57 26.62
C CYS A 39 51.22 50.28 25.95
N CYS A 40 52.10 49.49 25.33
CA CYS A 40 53.45 49.87 24.93
C CYS A 40 53.76 49.32 23.52
N PRO A 41 53.04 49.74 22.47
CA PRO A 41 53.19 49.17 21.12
C PRO A 41 54.62 49.30 20.58
N ASP A 42 55.29 50.42 20.86
CA ASP A 42 56.67 50.67 20.43
C ASP A 42 57.72 50.35 21.52
N SER A 43 57.34 49.62 22.58
CA SER A 43 58.16 49.32 23.77
C SER A 43 58.65 50.55 24.57
N GLN A 44 58.34 51.75 24.11
CA GLN A 44 58.51 53.04 24.77
C GLN A 44 57.19 53.81 24.65
N GLY A 45 56.80 54.53 25.69
CA GLY A 45 55.53 55.24 25.72
C GLY A 45 55.07 55.54 27.14
N SER A 46 54.15 56.48 27.26
CA SER A 46 53.45 56.75 28.51
C SER A 46 51.98 57.07 28.21
N GLY A 47 51.11 56.88 29.19
CA GLY A 47 49.70 57.21 29.05
C GLY A 47 48.99 57.21 30.40
N LYS A 48 47.69 57.53 30.38
CA LYS A 48 46.83 57.49 31.56
C LYS A 48 45.75 56.42 31.39
N GLY A 49 45.28 55.88 32.50
CA GLY A 49 44.10 55.02 32.54
C GLY A 49 43.56 54.86 33.96
N THR A 50 42.32 54.40 34.07
CA THR A 50 41.63 54.23 35.34
C THR A 50 41.44 52.75 35.66
N VAL A 51 41.60 52.40 36.93
CA VAL A 51 41.28 51.07 37.47
C VAL A 51 40.45 51.29 38.74
N GLY A 52 39.16 50.96 38.68
CA GLY A 52 38.20 51.42 39.69
C GLY A 52 38.16 52.95 39.72
N ASP A 53 38.18 53.52 40.92
CA ASP A 53 38.14 54.98 41.14
C ASP A 53 39.53 55.63 41.15
N SER A 54 40.59 54.88 40.84
CA SER A 54 41.97 55.38 40.84
C SER A 54 42.47 55.62 39.42
N ALA A 55 42.98 56.83 39.17
CA ALA A 55 43.70 57.17 37.96
C ALA A 55 45.19 56.82 38.09
N PHE A 56 45.74 56.19 37.06
CA PHE A 56 47.15 55.82 36.97
C PHE A 56 47.77 56.39 35.71
N GLU A 57 48.96 56.93 35.86
CA GLU A 57 49.89 57.19 34.77
C GLU A 57 50.81 55.99 34.63
N PHE A 58 50.92 55.46 33.41
CA PHE A 58 51.82 54.36 33.11
C PHE A 58 52.96 54.81 32.20
N THR A 59 54.15 54.27 32.43
CA THR A 59 55.35 54.53 31.61
C THR A 59 56.04 53.21 31.28
N CYS A 60 56.16 52.94 29.99
CA CYS A 60 56.73 51.72 29.42
C CYS A 60 58.26 51.75 29.44
N GLY A 61 58.87 50.57 29.50
CA GLY A 61 60.32 50.41 29.46
C GLY A 61 61.05 50.78 30.76
N GLN A 62 60.32 50.85 31.88
CA GLN A 62 60.83 51.31 33.17
C GLN A 62 60.32 50.45 34.33
N TYR A 63 61.09 50.38 35.42
CA TYR A 63 60.62 49.91 36.72
C TYR A 63 61.15 50.81 37.85
N LEU A 64 60.47 50.83 38.98
CA LEU A 64 60.84 51.62 40.16
C LEU A 64 61.77 50.83 41.08
N THR A 65 62.85 51.46 41.54
CA THR A 65 63.77 50.89 42.54
C THR A 65 64.27 51.98 43.47
N GLY A 66 64.46 51.64 44.76
CA GLY A 66 64.99 52.55 45.77
C GLY A 66 66.04 51.86 46.66
N LYS A 67 66.59 52.60 47.62
CA LYS A 67 67.46 52.05 48.69
C LYS A 67 66.69 51.05 49.56
N SER A 68 65.37 51.24 49.68
CA SER A 68 64.43 50.34 50.36
C SER A 68 64.07 49.08 49.54
N GLY A 69 64.68 48.87 48.36
CA GLY A 69 64.42 47.75 47.46
C GLY A 69 63.43 48.07 46.34
N ALA A 70 62.83 47.05 45.72
CA ALA A 70 61.89 47.19 44.61
C ALA A 70 60.41 47.29 45.04
N GLY A 71 60.13 47.27 46.35
CA GLY A 71 58.76 47.18 46.88
C GLY A 71 58.29 45.74 47.12
N THR A 72 57.01 45.57 47.46
CA THR A 72 56.38 44.28 47.74
C THR A 72 56.09 43.52 46.45
N GLN A 73 56.70 42.34 46.29
CA GLN A 73 56.53 41.55 45.08
C GLN A 73 55.29 40.65 45.16
N HIS A 74 54.36 40.82 44.23
CA HIS A 74 53.25 39.93 43.94
C HIS A 74 53.56 39.09 42.70
N ARG A 75 53.33 37.77 42.79
CA ARG A 75 53.52 36.82 41.69
C ARG A 75 52.19 36.54 40.99
N GLN A 76 52.25 36.01 39.77
CA GLN A 76 51.08 35.63 38.96
C GLN A 76 50.15 36.81 38.60
N VAL A 77 50.71 38.01 38.49
CA VAL A 77 49.96 39.20 38.07
C VAL A 77 49.97 39.26 36.55
N ASN A 78 48.84 38.90 35.94
CA ASN A 78 48.75 38.60 34.51
C ASN A 78 48.54 39.82 33.62
N SER A 79 48.16 40.98 34.17
CA SER A 79 47.96 42.20 33.40
C SER A 79 48.43 43.45 34.16
N ALA A 80 48.62 44.54 33.43
CA ALA A 80 48.87 45.87 34.00
C ALA A 80 47.70 46.33 34.88
N LYS A 81 46.46 46.02 34.46
CA LYS A 81 45.23 46.28 35.22
C LYS A 81 45.27 45.62 36.59
N ASP A 82 45.65 44.34 36.66
CA ASP A 82 45.74 43.62 37.94
C ASP A 82 46.82 44.24 38.85
N CYS A 83 47.94 44.71 38.27
CA CYS A 83 49.00 45.37 39.03
C CYS A 83 48.56 46.75 39.56
N ALA A 84 47.85 47.53 38.75
CA ALA A 84 47.22 48.79 39.17
C ALA A 84 46.16 48.55 40.25
N GLN A 85 45.40 47.47 40.16
CA GLN A 85 44.40 47.09 41.17
C GLN A 85 45.06 46.77 42.51
N LEU A 86 46.21 46.09 42.51
CA LEU A 86 47.01 45.87 43.73
C LEU A 86 47.55 47.19 44.32
N CYS A 87 47.78 48.20 43.50
CA CYS A 87 48.20 49.55 43.91
C CYS A 87 47.01 50.53 44.08
N SER A 88 45.78 50.04 44.12
CA SER A 88 44.61 50.93 44.27
C SER A 88 44.42 51.44 45.70
N SER A 89 45.15 50.89 46.69
CA SER A 89 45.11 51.42 48.06
C SER A 89 45.56 52.89 48.09
N PRO A 90 45.00 53.71 49.00
CA PRO A 90 45.38 55.13 49.12
C PRO A 90 46.87 55.32 49.47
N ASP A 91 47.46 54.32 50.11
CA ASP A 91 48.84 54.33 50.58
C ASP A 91 49.86 53.89 49.51
N CYS A 92 49.42 53.49 48.31
CA CYS A 92 50.30 53.08 47.22
C CYS A 92 50.66 54.25 46.30
N PRO A 93 51.91 54.74 46.30
CA PRO A 93 52.33 55.82 45.40
C PRO A 93 52.52 55.33 43.95
N GLY A 94 52.76 54.03 43.76
CA GLY A 94 52.92 53.42 42.45
C GLY A 94 53.32 51.95 42.52
N ALA A 95 53.42 51.32 41.36
CA ALA A 95 53.85 49.94 41.20
C ALA A 95 54.68 49.76 39.93
N SER A 96 55.37 48.65 39.81
CA SER A 96 56.06 48.22 38.58
C SER A 96 55.62 46.84 38.17
N TRP A 97 55.18 46.70 36.93
CA TRP A 97 54.72 45.43 36.37
C TRP A 97 55.71 44.89 35.34
N HIS A 98 56.06 43.62 35.49
CA HIS A 98 56.89 42.89 34.54
C HIS A 98 56.03 41.88 33.79
N SER A 99 55.78 42.16 32.51
CA SER A 99 54.82 41.41 31.71
C SER A 99 55.28 39.98 31.40
N ALA A 100 56.56 39.79 31.07
CA ALA A 100 57.15 38.48 30.79
C ALA A 100 57.24 37.62 32.07
N GLY A 101 57.61 38.24 33.20
CA GLY A 101 57.74 37.54 34.48
C GLY A 101 56.44 37.38 35.27
N LYS A 102 55.34 38.03 34.83
CA LYS A 102 54.04 38.05 35.53
C LYS A 102 54.17 38.45 37.00
N LYS A 103 54.95 39.49 37.26
CA LYS A 103 55.22 40.02 38.60
C LYS A 103 54.80 41.47 38.68
N CYS A 104 54.22 41.85 39.81
CA CYS A 104 53.94 43.23 40.16
C CYS A 104 54.71 43.59 41.42
N PHE A 105 55.34 44.75 41.45
CA PHE A 105 56.08 45.27 42.57
C PHE A 105 55.38 46.52 43.06
N VAL A 106 54.66 46.41 44.16
CA VAL A 106 53.86 47.50 44.74
C VAL A 106 54.72 48.27 45.72
N LEU A 107 54.82 49.59 45.55
CA LEU A 107 55.64 50.42 46.41
C LEU A 107 54.99 50.58 47.80
N GLY A 108 55.81 50.52 48.84
CA GLY A 108 55.37 50.72 50.22
C GLY A 108 55.12 52.20 50.53
N SER A 109 54.16 52.47 51.40
CA SER A 109 53.86 53.82 51.86
C SER A 109 55.01 54.43 52.67
N GLY A 110 55.24 55.73 52.51
CA GLY A 110 56.28 56.47 53.24
C GLY A 110 57.70 56.40 52.64
N ASN A 111 57.92 55.62 51.58
CA ASN A 111 59.20 55.55 50.88
C ASN A 111 59.21 56.49 49.67
N THR A 112 59.98 57.58 49.74
CA THR A 112 60.13 58.55 48.64
C THR A 112 61.43 58.36 47.85
N ASP A 113 62.16 57.28 48.11
CA ASP A 113 63.48 57.01 47.54
C ASP A 113 63.43 56.19 46.24
N TYR A 114 62.24 55.89 45.73
CA TYR A 114 62.07 55.18 44.47
C TYR A 114 62.34 56.09 43.28
N ALA A 115 63.24 55.64 42.39
CA ALA A 115 63.50 56.27 41.11
C ALA A 115 63.24 55.28 39.97
N PRO A 116 62.76 55.76 38.80
CA PRO A 116 62.62 54.93 37.62
C PRO A 116 63.99 54.52 37.08
N TYR A 117 64.20 53.21 36.90
CA TYR A 117 65.34 52.65 36.20
C TYR A 117 64.94 52.31 34.77
N SER A 118 65.76 52.76 33.81
CA SER A 118 65.55 52.55 32.38
C SER A 118 66.91 52.39 31.67
N PRO A 119 66.97 51.69 30.52
CA PRO A 119 65.89 50.97 29.85
C PRO A 119 65.65 49.58 30.49
N ALA A 120 64.38 49.20 30.62
CA ALA A 120 63.97 47.91 31.16
C ALA A 120 62.91 47.25 30.26
N LYS A 121 63.34 46.28 29.44
CA LYS A 121 62.46 45.58 28.50
C LYS A 121 61.34 44.83 29.24
N ASP A 122 60.11 44.90 28.72
CA ASP A 122 58.92 44.22 29.26
C ASP A 122 58.45 44.73 30.64
N TRP A 123 59.00 45.85 31.11
CA TRP A 123 58.63 46.51 32.35
C TRP A 123 57.81 47.78 32.12
N MET A 124 56.86 48.03 33.01
CA MET A 124 56.07 49.25 33.02
C MET A 124 55.91 49.76 34.46
N VAL A 125 56.08 51.06 34.64
CA VAL A 125 55.75 51.76 35.89
C VAL A 125 54.30 52.21 35.84
N LEU A 126 53.60 52.11 36.97
CA LEU A 126 52.25 52.62 37.21
C LEU A 126 52.33 53.58 38.39
N THR A 127 52.18 54.88 38.16
CA THR A 127 52.16 55.91 39.21
C THR A 127 50.73 56.35 39.43
N LYS A 128 50.29 56.43 40.69
CA LYS A 128 48.94 56.89 40.99
C LYS A 128 48.87 58.41 40.78
N SER A 129 47.98 58.88 39.91
CA SER A 129 47.81 60.31 39.65
C SER A 129 47.02 60.96 40.80
N ALA A 130 47.44 62.16 41.22
CA ALA A 130 46.75 62.95 42.25
C ALA A 130 45.55 63.74 41.71
N GLU A 131 45.30 63.66 40.40
CA GLU A 131 44.17 64.32 39.72
C GLU A 131 42.89 63.53 40.02
N THR A 132 42.04 64.06 40.90
CA THR A 132 40.60 63.75 40.89
C THR A 132 40.06 64.12 39.51
N PRO A 133 39.36 63.21 38.79
CA PRO A 133 38.65 63.58 37.56
C PRO A 133 37.75 64.78 37.86
N GLU A 134 37.88 65.87 37.12
CA GLU A 134 36.91 66.97 37.18
C GLU A 134 35.54 66.40 36.82
N ASP A 135 34.58 66.51 37.74
CA ASP A 135 33.17 66.13 37.54
C ASP A 135 32.61 66.92 36.34
N PRO A 136 32.29 66.28 35.20
CA PRO A 136 31.51 66.92 34.15
C PRO A 136 30.04 66.94 34.58
N ASP A 137 29.36 68.06 34.33
CA ASP A 137 27.95 68.26 34.64
C ASP A 137 27.08 67.14 34.03
N PRO A 138 26.49 66.23 34.83
CA PRO A 138 25.93 64.97 34.36
C PRO A 138 24.61 65.10 33.57
N GLU A 139 24.02 66.29 33.48
CA GLU A 139 22.73 66.48 32.81
C GLU A 139 22.83 66.75 31.29
N GLU A 140 23.86 67.45 30.81
CA GLU A 140 23.98 67.78 29.37
C GLU A 140 24.51 66.60 28.54
N ASP A 141 25.58 65.94 28.99
CA ASP A 141 26.17 64.80 28.27
C ASP A 141 25.23 63.59 28.24
N CYS A 142 24.45 63.35 29.32
CA CYS A 142 23.50 62.25 29.35
C CYS A 142 22.44 62.38 28.25
N LYS A 143 22.02 63.62 27.94
CA LYS A 143 21.04 63.89 26.88
C LYS A 143 21.63 63.65 25.49
N GLU A 144 22.85 64.11 25.22
CA GLU A 144 23.50 63.86 23.93
C GLU A 144 23.79 62.36 23.71
N PHE A 145 24.25 61.63 24.73
CA PHE A 145 24.44 60.19 24.63
C PHE A 145 23.13 59.43 24.41
N ILE A 146 22.04 59.83 25.08
CA ILE A 146 20.73 59.21 24.90
C ILE A 146 20.17 59.50 23.51
N ASP A 147 20.29 60.72 23.00
CA ASP A 147 19.75 61.08 21.69
C ASP A 147 20.58 60.46 20.54
N ALA A 148 21.92 60.40 20.67
CA ALA A 148 22.77 59.66 19.74
C ALA A 148 22.51 58.14 19.78
N ALA A 149 22.26 57.58 20.98
CA ALA A 149 21.89 56.17 21.12
C ALA A 149 20.50 55.87 20.51
N LYS A 150 19.52 56.77 20.66
CA LYS A 150 18.20 56.66 20.01
C LYS A 150 18.32 56.71 18.50
N GLU A 151 19.13 57.62 17.95
CA GLU A 151 19.31 57.73 16.50
C GLU A 151 20.02 56.49 15.94
N THR A 152 21.05 55.99 16.63
CA THR A 152 21.74 54.75 16.27
C THR A 152 20.81 53.54 16.35
N ALA A 153 20.01 53.42 17.42
CA ALA A 153 19.04 52.34 17.58
C ALA A 153 17.92 52.40 16.53
N ALA A 154 17.46 53.61 16.16
CA ALA A 154 16.46 53.79 15.11
C ALA A 154 17.02 53.40 13.73
N ALA A 155 18.28 53.78 13.43
CA ALA A 155 18.96 53.40 12.19
C ALA A 155 19.20 51.88 12.11
N GLN A 156 19.63 51.25 13.21
CA GLN A 156 19.78 49.79 13.29
C GLN A 156 18.44 49.09 13.08
N CYS A 157 17.39 49.49 13.80
CA CYS A 157 16.05 48.92 13.66
C CYS A 157 15.50 49.06 12.24
N ALA A 158 15.72 50.21 11.58
CA ALA A 158 15.33 50.40 10.18
C ALA A 158 16.10 49.47 9.22
N SER A 159 17.41 49.30 9.45
CA SER A 159 18.25 48.41 8.64
C SER A 159 17.89 46.93 8.80
N GLU A 160 17.63 46.49 10.04
CA GLU A 160 17.23 45.12 10.36
C GLU A 160 15.85 44.80 9.79
N LYS A 161 14.90 45.75 9.88
CA LYS A 161 13.56 45.60 9.29
C LYS A 161 13.63 45.42 7.78
N GLU A 162 14.49 46.17 7.08
CA GLU A 162 14.65 46.05 5.64
C GLU A 162 15.38 44.76 5.25
N GLN A 163 16.35 44.31 6.05
CA GLN A 163 17.02 43.02 5.86
C GLN A 163 16.05 41.85 6.05
N GLN A 164 15.25 41.85 7.12
CA GLN A 164 14.22 40.84 7.37
C GLN A 164 13.17 40.81 6.27
N LYS A 165 12.78 41.97 5.73
CA LYS A 165 11.85 42.03 4.60
C LYS A 165 12.42 41.34 3.36
N LYS A 166 13.68 41.60 3.02
CA LYS A 166 14.36 40.96 1.87
C LYS A 166 14.52 39.45 2.06
N GLU A 167 14.87 39.02 3.28
CA GLU A 167 15.00 37.61 3.61
C GLU A 167 13.64 36.89 3.54
N CYS A 168 12.57 37.52 4.01
CA CYS A 168 11.21 37.01 3.88
C CYS A 168 10.76 36.89 2.41
N GLU A 169 11.06 37.87 1.56
CA GLU A 169 10.74 37.82 0.13
C GLU A 169 11.54 36.72 -0.59
N SER A 170 12.82 36.56 -0.24
CA SER A 170 13.68 35.49 -0.76
C SER A 170 13.18 34.10 -0.36
N ASN A 171 12.86 33.89 0.92
CA ASN A 171 12.34 32.62 1.43
C ASN A 171 10.98 32.28 0.81
N LYS A 172 10.10 33.28 0.62
CA LYS A 172 8.84 33.10 -0.10
C LYS A 172 9.05 32.67 -1.55
N ALA A 173 10.00 33.28 -2.27
CA ALA A 173 10.30 32.92 -3.65
C ALA A 173 10.91 31.52 -3.78
N SER A 174 11.80 31.15 -2.86
CA SER A 174 12.41 29.82 -2.80
C SER A 174 11.35 28.74 -2.50
N ALA A 175 10.53 28.93 -1.46
CA ALA A 175 9.44 28.01 -1.12
C ALA A 175 8.42 27.85 -2.26
N LEU A 176 8.10 28.94 -2.98
CA LEU A 176 7.22 28.87 -4.14
C LEU A 176 7.84 28.06 -5.30
N THR A 177 9.15 28.17 -5.49
CA THR A 177 9.87 27.45 -6.54
C THR A 177 9.95 25.95 -6.22
N GLU A 178 10.25 25.60 -4.97
CA GLU A 178 10.24 24.21 -4.50
C GLU A 178 8.85 23.58 -4.58
N ALA A 179 7.82 24.31 -4.16
CA ALA A 179 6.44 23.84 -4.26
C ALA A 179 6.01 23.58 -5.71
N LYS A 180 6.41 24.47 -6.65
CA LYS A 180 6.16 24.26 -8.09
C LYS A 180 6.90 23.06 -8.64
N ALA A 181 8.17 22.88 -8.28
CA ALA A 181 8.97 21.73 -8.71
C ALA A 181 8.38 20.41 -8.19
N LYS A 182 7.96 20.37 -6.92
CA LYS A 182 7.31 19.22 -6.32
C LYS A 182 5.98 18.89 -7.02
N CYS A 183 5.18 19.91 -7.32
CA CYS A 183 3.92 19.73 -8.04
C CYS A 183 4.11 19.16 -9.46
N GLU A 184 5.09 19.64 -10.23
CA GLU A 184 5.36 19.09 -11.57
C GLU A 184 5.97 17.67 -11.50
N ALA A 185 6.73 17.33 -10.46
CA ALA A 185 7.21 15.97 -10.22
C ALA A 185 6.05 15.01 -9.90
N GLU A 186 5.16 15.38 -8.96
CA GLU A 186 3.97 14.58 -8.62
C GLU A 186 3.05 14.38 -9.83
N LYS A 187 2.85 15.43 -10.64
CA LYS A 187 2.09 15.35 -11.90
C LYS A 187 2.73 14.40 -12.92
N THR A 188 4.05 14.35 -12.99
CA THR A 188 4.76 13.41 -13.87
C THR A 188 4.61 11.98 -13.38
N GLN A 189 4.78 11.76 -12.07
CA GLN A 189 4.58 10.45 -11.44
C GLN A 189 3.16 9.92 -11.64
N LEU A 190 2.13 10.77 -11.48
CA LEU A 190 0.74 10.40 -11.72
C LEU A 190 0.47 10.02 -13.18
N LYS A 191 1.10 10.70 -14.14
CA LYS A 191 0.98 10.33 -15.57
C LYS A 191 1.61 8.98 -15.88
N GLU A 192 2.75 8.68 -15.26
CA GLU A 192 3.44 7.41 -15.43
C GLU A 192 2.62 6.26 -14.82
N GLN A 193 2.09 6.45 -13.60
CA GLN A 193 1.16 5.50 -12.97
C GLN A 193 -0.09 5.26 -13.83
N ALA A 194 -0.67 6.32 -14.41
CA ALA A 194 -1.82 6.19 -15.30
C ALA A 194 -1.48 5.41 -16.59
N ALA A 195 -0.28 5.60 -17.15
CA ALA A 195 0.18 4.86 -18.32
C ALA A 195 0.40 3.37 -18.00
N THR A 196 1.01 3.06 -16.85
CA THR A 196 1.17 1.68 -16.38
C THR A 196 -0.18 1.00 -16.18
N ALA A 197 -1.11 1.63 -15.45
CA ALA A 197 -2.44 1.08 -15.23
C ALA A 197 -3.22 0.85 -16.55
N ALA A 198 -3.07 1.74 -17.53
CA ALA A 198 -3.67 1.55 -18.85
C ALA A 198 -3.07 0.36 -19.61
N SER A 199 -1.75 0.13 -19.49
CA SER A 199 -1.09 -1.02 -20.12
C SER A 199 -1.46 -2.36 -19.48
N GLU A 200 -1.60 -2.40 -18.15
CA GLU A 200 -2.06 -3.57 -17.41
C GLU A 200 -3.51 -3.92 -17.77
N CYS A 201 -4.38 -2.90 -17.88
CA CYS A 201 -5.77 -3.08 -18.29
C CYS A 201 -5.91 -3.69 -19.71
N GLU A 202 -5.12 -3.24 -20.69
CA GLU A 202 -5.13 -3.83 -22.03
C GLU A 202 -4.53 -5.26 -22.06
N ALA A 203 -3.56 -5.56 -21.20
CA ALA A 203 -3.03 -6.91 -21.04
C ALA A 203 -4.09 -7.86 -20.45
N ASP A 204 -4.77 -7.45 -19.38
CA ASP A 204 -5.83 -8.23 -18.73
C ASP A 204 -7.01 -8.48 -19.70
N LYS A 205 -7.39 -7.47 -20.47
CA LYS A 205 -8.41 -7.58 -21.52
C LYS A 205 -8.01 -8.60 -22.60
N THR A 206 -6.75 -8.61 -23.01
CA THR A 206 -6.25 -9.56 -24.00
C THR A 206 -6.27 -10.99 -23.44
N ALA A 207 -5.80 -11.18 -22.20
CA ALA A 207 -5.82 -12.47 -21.52
C ALA A 207 -7.25 -13.01 -21.34
N ALA A 208 -8.19 -12.16 -20.94
CA ALA A 208 -9.60 -12.54 -20.80
C ALA A 208 -10.22 -12.96 -22.15
N LEU A 209 -9.84 -12.32 -23.26
CA LEU A 209 -10.31 -12.66 -24.60
C LEU A 209 -9.76 -14.01 -25.09
N GLU A 210 -8.49 -14.28 -24.81
CA GLU A 210 -7.86 -15.59 -25.10
C GLU A 210 -8.48 -16.71 -24.27
N GLN A 211 -8.75 -16.48 -22.98
CA GLN A 211 -9.42 -17.45 -22.13
C GLN A 211 -10.83 -17.77 -22.64
N CYS A 212 -11.62 -16.74 -22.98
CA CYS A 212 -12.96 -16.90 -23.52
C CYS A 212 -12.96 -17.69 -24.84
N THR A 213 -11.99 -17.43 -25.72
CA THR A 213 -11.83 -18.18 -26.98
C THR A 213 -11.51 -19.65 -26.71
N THR A 214 -10.64 -19.92 -25.74
CA THR A 214 -10.27 -21.28 -25.33
C THR A 214 -11.47 -22.05 -24.76
N GLU A 215 -12.23 -21.44 -23.86
CA GLU A 215 -13.44 -22.02 -23.28
C GLU A 215 -14.50 -22.29 -24.36
N GLN A 216 -14.65 -21.39 -25.35
CA GLN A 216 -15.56 -21.58 -26.47
C GLN A 216 -15.16 -22.79 -27.35
N GLU A 217 -13.87 -22.97 -27.62
CA GLU A 217 -13.38 -24.13 -28.37
C GLU A 217 -13.56 -25.43 -27.61
N GLN A 218 -13.36 -25.43 -26.29
CA GLN A 218 -13.58 -26.59 -25.44
C GLN A 218 -15.06 -27.02 -25.43
N ILE A 219 -15.98 -26.08 -25.18
CA ILE A 219 -17.42 -26.36 -25.19
C ILE A 219 -17.85 -26.91 -26.55
N ARG A 220 -17.37 -26.30 -27.65
CA ARG A 220 -17.66 -26.78 -29.01
C ARG A 220 -17.11 -28.19 -29.25
N GLY A 221 -15.93 -28.50 -28.70
CA GLY A 221 -15.33 -29.84 -28.77
C GLY A 221 -16.15 -30.88 -28.02
N GLU A 222 -16.56 -30.57 -26.78
CA GLU A 222 -17.35 -31.47 -25.92
C GLU A 222 -18.74 -31.74 -26.51
N GLU A 223 -19.45 -30.71 -26.95
CA GLU A 223 -20.76 -30.82 -27.62
C GLU A 223 -20.68 -31.66 -28.90
N LYS A 224 -19.63 -31.44 -29.71
CA LYS A 224 -19.41 -32.22 -30.94
C LYS A 224 -19.16 -33.69 -30.61
N ALA A 225 -18.33 -33.98 -29.62
CA ALA A 225 -18.04 -35.35 -29.20
C ALA A 225 -19.30 -36.07 -28.66
N LYS A 226 -20.12 -35.36 -27.88
CA LYS A 226 -21.41 -35.88 -27.39
C LYS A 226 -22.35 -36.25 -28.54
N CYS A 227 -22.49 -35.36 -29.52
CA CYS A 227 -23.31 -35.60 -30.71
C CYS A 227 -22.80 -36.78 -31.56
N GLU A 228 -21.48 -36.92 -31.72
CA GLU A 228 -20.90 -38.07 -32.43
C GLU A 228 -21.13 -39.39 -31.68
N ASN A 229 -21.05 -39.39 -30.35
CA ASN A 229 -21.37 -40.55 -29.51
C ASN A 229 -22.85 -40.96 -29.59
N GLU A 230 -23.78 -40.00 -29.42
CA GLU A 230 -25.23 -40.28 -29.53
C GLU A 230 -25.58 -40.84 -30.92
N LYS A 231 -24.95 -40.30 -31.98
CA LYS A 231 -25.10 -40.82 -33.35
C LYS A 231 -24.59 -42.26 -33.48
N ALA A 232 -23.46 -42.59 -32.86
CA ALA A 232 -22.90 -43.94 -32.87
C ALA A 232 -23.79 -44.92 -32.11
N GLU A 233 -24.32 -44.53 -30.95
CA GLU A 233 -25.26 -45.35 -30.17
C GLU A 233 -26.55 -45.64 -30.95
N LEU A 234 -27.13 -44.64 -31.60
CA LEU A 234 -28.32 -44.82 -32.44
C LEU A 234 -28.05 -45.74 -33.63
N THR A 235 -26.87 -45.62 -34.26
CA THR A 235 -26.48 -46.47 -35.40
C THR A 235 -26.28 -47.93 -34.96
N ASN A 236 -25.65 -48.15 -33.81
CA ASN A 236 -25.47 -49.48 -33.23
C ASN A 236 -26.83 -50.08 -32.83
N GLY A 237 -27.72 -49.29 -32.22
CA GLY A 237 -29.07 -49.70 -31.87
C GLY A 237 -29.89 -50.12 -33.10
N ALA A 238 -29.85 -49.34 -34.18
CA ALA A 238 -30.51 -49.68 -35.44
C ALA A 238 -29.97 -50.97 -36.07
N THR A 239 -28.65 -51.19 -36.00
CA THR A 239 -28.01 -52.41 -36.53
C THR A 239 -28.45 -53.63 -35.72
N ALA A 240 -28.43 -53.56 -34.39
CA ALA A 240 -28.88 -54.64 -33.51
C ALA A 240 -30.37 -54.98 -33.71
N SER A 241 -31.24 -53.96 -33.86
CA SER A 241 -32.66 -54.19 -34.18
C SER A 241 -32.86 -54.84 -35.55
N ALA A 242 -32.08 -54.48 -36.57
CA ALA A 242 -32.14 -55.12 -37.87
C ALA A 242 -31.71 -56.60 -37.82
N GLU A 243 -30.66 -56.92 -37.07
CA GLU A 243 -30.21 -58.30 -36.85
C GLU A 243 -31.27 -59.12 -36.10
N GLN A 244 -31.88 -58.56 -35.06
CA GLN A 244 -32.96 -59.19 -34.32
C GLN A 244 -34.17 -59.47 -35.23
N CYS A 245 -34.54 -58.51 -36.07
CA CYS A 245 -35.66 -58.68 -37.02
C CYS A 245 -35.41 -59.82 -38.02
N GLU A 246 -34.19 -59.97 -38.54
CA GLU A 246 -33.87 -61.09 -39.43
C GLU A 246 -33.81 -62.43 -38.67
N ALA A 247 -33.38 -62.45 -37.41
CA ALA A 247 -33.43 -63.63 -36.56
C ALA A 247 -34.88 -64.09 -36.27
N ASP A 248 -35.77 -63.15 -35.91
CA ASP A 248 -37.18 -63.44 -35.65
C ASP A 248 -37.90 -63.95 -36.90
N LYS A 249 -37.59 -63.37 -38.07
CA LYS A 249 -38.07 -63.84 -39.37
C LYS A 249 -37.60 -65.26 -39.69
N ALA A 250 -36.35 -65.59 -39.41
CA ALA A 250 -35.82 -66.93 -39.60
C ALA A 250 -36.48 -67.94 -38.64
N ALA A 251 -36.69 -67.56 -37.38
CA ALA A 251 -37.38 -68.37 -36.39
C ALA A 251 -38.84 -68.65 -36.78
N ALA A 252 -39.56 -67.64 -37.25
CA ALA A 252 -40.94 -67.78 -37.73
C ALA A 252 -41.03 -68.74 -38.93
N LEU A 253 -40.10 -68.62 -39.89
CA LEU A 253 -40.01 -69.53 -41.05
C LEU A 253 -39.70 -70.97 -40.65
N ALA A 254 -38.78 -71.16 -39.70
CA ALA A 254 -38.45 -72.49 -39.16
C ALA A 254 -39.65 -73.12 -38.45
N GLY A 255 -40.35 -72.36 -37.60
CA GLY A 255 -41.56 -72.79 -36.91
C GLY A 255 -42.66 -73.21 -37.88
N ALA A 256 -42.96 -72.38 -38.89
CA ALA A 256 -43.99 -72.68 -39.89
C ALA A 256 -43.66 -73.94 -40.72
N ASN A 257 -42.40 -74.12 -41.13
CA ASN A 257 -41.99 -75.31 -41.87
C ASN A 257 -42.07 -76.58 -41.00
N GLN A 258 -41.71 -76.50 -39.72
CA GLN A 258 -41.80 -77.63 -38.79
C GLN A 258 -43.25 -78.04 -38.51
N GLN A 259 -44.14 -77.05 -38.34
CA GLN A 259 -45.57 -77.30 -38.16
C GLN A 259 -46.17 -77.97 -39.41
N CYS A 260 -45.89 -77.45 -40.61
CA CYS A 260 -46.37 -78.06 -41.85
C CYS A 260 -45.83 -79.48 -42.07
N ALA A 261 -44.57 -79.75 -41.68
CA ALA A 261 -44.02 -81.10 -41.73
C ALA A 261 -44.72 -82.07 -40.76
N THR A 262 -45.08 -81.59 -39.57
CA THR A 262 -45.80 -82.37 -38.54
C THR A 262 -47.22 -82.68 -39.00
N GLU A 263 -47.96 -81.69 -39.48
CA GLU A 263 -49.32 -81.86 -40.01
C GLU A 263 -49.35 -82.79 -41.22
N LYS A 264 -48.35 -82.70 -42.12
CA LYS A 264 -48.22 -83.58 -43.28
C LYS A 264 -48.01 -85.05 -42.88
N GLU A 265 -47.15 -85.32 -41.89
CA GLU A 265 -46.90 -86.69 -41.43
C GLU A 265 -48.09 -87.27 -40.67
N GLN A 266 -48.78 -86.46 -39.87
CA GLN A 266 -49.99 -86.88 -39.17
C GLN A 266 -51.08 -87.33 -40.17
N LEU A 267 -51.31 -86.58 -41.25
CA LEU A 267 -52.28 -86.96 -42.28
C LEU A 267 -51.91 -88.25 -43.01
N ARG A 268 -50.61 -88.48 -43.25
CA ARG A 268 -50.12 -89.73 -43.84
C ARG A 268 -50.41 -90.92 -42.94
N GLN A 269 -50.15 -90.78 -41.64
CA GLN A 269 -50.39 -91.84 -40.65
C GLN A 269 -51.87 -92.12 -40.46
N GLU A 270 -52.71 -91.09 -40.40
CA GLU A 270 -54.18 -91.21 -40.34
C GLU A 270 -54.71 -91.94 -41.58
N GLY A 271 -54.25 -91.56 -42.79
CA GLY A 271 -54.64 -92.22 -44.03
C GLY A 271 -54.16 -93.68 -44.15
N GLU A 272 -52.92 -93.98 -43.72
CA GLU A 272 -52.39 -95.36 -43.72
C GLU A 272 -53.09 -96.26 -42.69
N ALA A 273 -53.37 -95.75 -41.49
CA ALA A 273 -54.09 -96.48 -40.45
C ALA A 273 -55.53 -96.79 -40.88
N GLN A 274 -56.22 -95.81 -41.47
CA GLN A 274 -57.58 -96.00 -41.95
C GLN A 274 -57.64 -97.02 -43.10
N CYS A 275 -56.79 -96.86 -44.12
CA CYS A 275 -56.68 -97.80 -45.25
C CYS A 275 -56.34 -99.23 -44.78
N LYS A 276 -55.47 -99.38 -43.78
CA LYS A 276 -55.15 -100.68 -43.19
C LYS A 276 -56.35 -101.29 -42.46
N SER A 277 -57.06 -100.51 -41.65
CA SER A 277 -58.23 -100.99 -40.90
C SER A 277 -59.38 -101.43 -41.81
N GLU A 278 -59.64 -100.71 -42.90
CA GLU A 278 -60.67 -101.03 -43.88
C GLU A 278 -60.28 -102.25 -44.73
N LYS A 279 -59.00 -102.38 -45.09
CA LYS A 279 -58.48 -103.58 -45.78
C LYS A 279 -58.58 -104.83 -44.90
N GLU A 280 -58.30 -104.73 -43.60
CA GLU A 280 -58.43 -105.83 -42.64
C GLU A 280 -59.91 -106.19 -42.39
N ALA A 281 -60.81 -105.20 -42.36
CA ALA A 281 -62.25 -105.41 -42.28
C ALA A 281 -62.79 -106.13 -43.53
N ALA A 282 -62.42 -105.67 -44.73
CA ALA A 282 -62.81 -106.30 -45.99
C ALA A 282 -62.25 -107.72 -46.14
N SER A 283 -61.00 -107.95 -45.75
CA SER A 283 -60.41 -109.30 -45.75
C SER A 283 -61.09 -110.24 -44.75
N SER A 284 -61.51 -109.73 -43.59
CA SER A 284 -62.22 -110.52 -42.58
C SER A 284 -63.64 -110.86 -43.01
N GLN A 285 -64.31 -109.94 -43.72
CA GLN A 285 -65.64 -110.15 -44.29
C GLN A 285 -65.60 -111.17 -45.44
N CYS A 286 -64.60 -111.06 -46.32
CA CYS A 286 -64.35 -112.00 -47.40
C CYS A 286 -63.98 -113.41 -46.88
N GLN A 287 -63.27 -113.51 -45.75
CA GLN A 287 -62.96 -114.79 -45.12
C GLN A 287 -64.20 -115.45 -44.47
N LYS A 288 -65.08 -114.67 -43.84
CA LYS A 288 -66.39 -115.16 -43.33
C LYS A 288 -67.28 -115.68 -44.45
N GLU A 289 -67.38 -114.95 -45.57
CA GLU A 289 -68.16 -115.39 -46.75
C GLU A 289 -67.54 -116.61 -47.43
N LYS A 290 -66.20 -116.73 -47.45
CA LYS A 290 -65.50 -117.91 -47.97
C LYS A 290 -65.80 -119.19 -47.17
N ASP A 291 -65.95 -119.08 -45.85
CA ASP A 291 -66.34 -120.21 -45.00
C ASP A 291 -67.84 -120.60 -45.19
N GLU A 292 -68.70 -119.67 -45.61
CA GLU A 292 -70.10 -119.93 -45.97
C GLU A 292 -70.30 -120.46 -47.41
N ILE A 293 -69.43 -120.11 -48.37
CA ILE A 293 -69.45 -120.58 -49.78
C ILE A 293 -69.23 -122.10 -49.89
N ARG A 294 -68.63 -122.74 -48.88
CA ARG A 294 -68.41 -124.20 -48.87
C ARG A 294 -69.70 -125.04 -48.87
N GLN A 295 -70.89 -124.42 -48.76
CA GLN A 295 -72.18 -125.10 -48.80
C GLN A 295 -73.09 -124.77 -50.00
N GLN A 296 -72.83 -123.79 -50.87
CA GLN A 296 -73.71 -123.49 -52.03
C GLN A 296 -72.95 -122.88 -53.22
N GLY A 297 -73.24 -123.38 -54.43
CA GLY A 297 -72.45 -123.17 -55.67
C GLY A 297 -72.58 -121.82 -56.40
N ASP A 298 -71.63 -121.64 -57.33
CA ASP A 298 -71.36 -120.69 -58.43
C ASP A 298 -71.97 -119.28 -58.46
N SER A 299 -73.23 -119.05 -58.06
CA SER A 299 -73.86 -117.71 -58.08
C SER A 299 -73.31 -116.77 -57.00
N LYS A 300 -72.78 -117.31 -55.90
CA LYS A 300 -72.17 -116.51 -54.81
C LYS A 300 -70.71 -116.17 -55.05
N LEU A 301 -70.01 -116.91 -55.92
CA LEU A 301 -68.64 -116.58 -56.32
C LEU A 301 -68.60 -115.29 -57.15
N GLN A 302 -69.59 -115.11 -58.03
CA GLN A 302 -69.76 -113.86 -58.79
C GLN A 302 -70.11 -112.67 -57.88
N GLN A 303 -70.93 -112.88 -56.84
CA GLN A 303 -71.23 -111.84 -55.87
C GLN A 303 -69.98 -111.44 -55.05
N CYS A 304 -69.18 -112.41 -54.59
CA CYS A 304 -67.94 -112.12 -53.85
C CYS A 304 -66.87 -111.43 -54.73
N GLN A 305 -66.82 -111.76 -56.03
CA GLN A 305 -66.00 -111.02 -56.99
C GLN A 305 -66.52 -109.59 -57.18
N ALA A 306 -67.83 -109.40 -57.30
CA ALA A 306 -68.45 -108.08 -57.40
C ALA A 306 -68.21 -107.24 -56.13
N ASP A 307 -68.31 -107.84 -54.94
CA ASP A 307 -68.09 -107.16 -53.65
C ASP A 307 -66.62 -106.85 -53.43
N LYS A 308 -65.70 -107.70 -53.89
CA LYS A 308 -64.25 -107.42 -53.90
C LYS A 308 -63.90 -106.28 -54.86
N GLU A 309 -64.49 -106.25 -56.04
CA GLU A 309 -64.30 -105.18 -57.02
C GLU A 309 -64.94 -103.87 -56.51
N ALA A 310 -66.11 -103.93 -55.88
CA ALA A 310 -66.77 -102.80 -55.24
C ALA A 310 -65.94 -102.26 -54.07
N ALA A 311 -65.41 -103.12 -53.19
CA ALA A 311 -64.53 -102.71 -52.10
C ALA A 311 -63.20 -102.15 -52.62
N SER A 312 -62.63 -102.73 -53.69
CA SER A 312 -61.42 -102.19 -54.34
C SER A 312 -61.71 -100.84 -55.01
N SER A 313 -62.88 -100.66 -55.60
CA SER A 313 -63.31 -99.40 -56.22
C SER A 313 -63.59 -98.33 -55.16
N GLN A 314 -64.19 -98.70 -54.03
CA GLN A 314 -64.43 -97.81 -52.91
C GLN A 314 -63.12 -97.39 -52.23
N CYS A 315 -62.20 -98.34 -51.99
CA CYS A 315 -60.86 -98.04 -51.50
C CYS A 315 -60.11 -97.10 -52.44
N GLN A 316 -60.26 -97.27 -53.76
CA GLN A 316 -59.65 -96.37 -54.72
C GLN A 316 -60.28 -94.97 -54.69
N LYS A 317 -61.61 -94.88 -54.55
CA LYS A 317 -62.34 -93.62 -54.43
C LYS A 317 -61.96 -92.86 -53.15
N GLU A 318 -61.93 -93.54 -52.01
CA GLU A 318 -61.52 -92.96 -50.72
C GLU A 318 -60.04 -92.57 -50.72
N LYS A 319 -59.17 -93.35 -51.37
CA LYS A 319 -57.78 -92.97 -51.59
C LYS A 319 -57.65 -91.69 -52.42
N ASP A 320 -58.47 -91.54 -53.45
CA ASP A 320 -58.49 -90.34 -54.28
C ASP A 320 -59.10 -89.14 -53.51
N GLU A 321 -60.10 -89.36 -52.64
CA GLU A 321 -60.64 -88.35 -51.73
C GLU A 321 -59.61 -87.92 -50.67
N ILE A 322 -58.89 -88.84 -50.04
CA ILE A 322 -57.78 -88.55 -49.11
C ILE A 322 -56.68 -87.78 -49.82
N ARG A 323 -56.37 -88.13 -51.08
CA ARG A 323 -55.39 -87.41 -51.88
C ARG A 323 -55.85 -85.98 -52.17
N GLN A 324 -57.12 -85.78 -52.53
CA GLN A 324 -57.71 -84.45 -52.72
C GLN A 324 -57.72 -83.64 -51.41
N GLN A 325 -58.06 -84.25 -50.27
CA GLN A 325 -58.00 -83.59 -48.97
C GLN A 325 -56.56 -83.23 -48.58
N GLY A 326 -55.60 -84.11 -48.87
CA GLY A 326 -54.17 -83.85 -48.68
C GLY A 326 -53.68 -82.69 -49.54
N ASP A 327 -54.05 -82.65 -50.81
CA ASP A 327 -53.71 -81.55 -51.72
C ASP A 327 -54.38 -80.24 -51.28
N SER A 328 -55.63 -80.29 -50.82
CA SER A 328 -56.34 -79.12 -50.28
C SER A 328 -55.70 -78.59 -49.00
N LYS A 329 -55.28 -79.46 -48.07
CA LYS A 329 -54.56 -79.05 -46.85
C LYS A 329 -53.15 -78.54 -47.17
N LEU A 330 -52.47 -79.10 -48.17
CA LEU A 330 -51.19 -78.60 -48.63
C LEU A 330 -51.32 -77.19 -49.23
N GLN A 331 -52.36 -76.96 -50.04
CA GLN A 331 -52.69 -75.63 -50.56
C GLN A 331 -53.02 -74.65 -49.42
N GLN A 332 -53.76 -75.09 -48.41
CA GLN A 332 -54.04 -74.27 -47.22
C GLN A 332 -52.75 -73.92 -46.45
N CYS A 333 -51.88 -74.90 -46.17
CA CYS A 333 -50.58 -74.64 -45.51
C CYS A 333 -49.72 -73.67 -46.32
N GLN A 334 -49.71 -73.80 -47.65
CA GLN A 334 -48.98 -72.89 -48.52
C GLN A 334 -49.55 -71.46 -48.46
N ALA A 335 -50.88 -71.32 -48.45
CA ALA A 335 -51.55 -70.03 -48.33
C ALA A 335 -51.34 -69.39 -46.94
N ASP A 336 -51.33 -70.18 -45.87
CA ASP A 336 -51.07 -69.71 -44.51
C ASP A 336 -49.62 -69.27 -44.35
N LYS A 337 -48.67 -70.02 -44.94
CA LYS A 337 -47.25 -69.63 -45.00
C LYS A 337 -47.06 -68.32 -45.76
N ASP A 338 -47.68 -68.18 -46.93
CA ASP A 338 -47.56 -66.96 -47.74
C ASP A 338 -48.22 -65.76 -47.03
N SER A 339 -49.35 -65.97 -46.33
CA SER A 339 -49.98 -64.94 -45.49
C SER A 339 -49.10 -64.55 -44.30
N ALA A 340 -48.49 -65.50 -43.60
CA ALA A 340 -47.58 -65.21 -42.49
C ALA A 340 -46.35 -64.42 -42.95
N LEU A 341 -45.80 -64.78 -44.12
CA LEU A 341 -44.64 -64.10 -44.71
C LEU A 341 -45.00 -62.69 -45.20
N ALA A 342 -46.20 -62.51 -45.75
CA ALA A 342 -46.73 -61.20 -46.11
C ALA A 342 -46.95 -60.31 -44.87
N ASN A 343 -47.55 -60.85 -43.81
CA ASN A 343 -47.75 -60.14 -42.55
C ASN A 343 -46.43 -59.74 -41.88
N ALA A 344 -45.45 -60.65 -41.81
CA ALA A 344 -44.13 -60.36 -41.26
C ALA A 344 -43.40 -59.28 -42.07
N LYS A 345 -43.49 -59.31 -43.41
CA LYS A 345 -42.94 -58.25 -44.26
C LYS A 345 -43.64 -56.91 -44.04
N ALA A 346 -44.96 -56.90 -43.89
CA ALA A 346 -45.73 -55.69 -43.63
C ALA A 346 -45.40 -55.09 -42.26
N GLN A 347 -45.24 -55.92 -41.22
CA GLN A 347 -44.80 -55.48 -39.90
C GLN A 347 -43.39 -54.89 -39.95
N CYS A 348 -42.43 -55.57 -40.57
CA CYS A 348 -41.06 -55.08 -40.71
C CYS A 348 -40.99 -53.75 -41.49
N ALA A 349 -41.79 -53.59 -42.55
CA ALA A 349 -41.89 -52.32 -43.27
C ALA A 349 -42.45 -51.20 -42.37
N THR A 350 -43.48 -51.51 -41.58
CA THR A 350 -44.09 -50.55 -40.64
C THR A 350 -43.11 -50.13 -39.55
N GLU A 351 -42.38 -51.07 -38.94
CA GLU A 351 -41.38 -50.79 -37.91
C GLU A 351 -40.20 -50.00 -38.47
N LYS A 352 -39.76 -50.32 -39.69
CA LYS A 352 -38.73 -49.55 -40.39
C LYS A 352 -39.16 -48.11 -40.63
N ASP A 353 -40.39 -47.89 -41.09
CA ASP A 353 -40.94 -46.54 -41.30
C ASP A 353 -41.08 -45.78 -39.97
N GLN A 354 -41.48 -46.45 -38.89
CA GLN A 354 -41.53 -45.86 -37.55
C GLN A 354 -40.14 -45.47 -37.04
N LEU A 355 -39.14 -46.32 -37.21
CA LEU A 355 -37.75 -46.02 -36.83
C LEU A 355 -37.18 -44.88 -37.67
N GLN A 356 -37.45 -44.85 -38.97
CA GLN A 356 -37.03 -43.76 -39.84
C GLN A 356 -37.65 -42.44 -39.38
N LYS A 357 -38.93 -42.45 -39.01
CA LYS A 357 -39.62 -41.29 -38.48
C LYS A 357 -39.03 -40.81 -37.15
N LEU A 358 -38.70 -41.73 -36.23
CA LEU A 358 -38.03 -41.39 -34.96
C LEU A 358 -36.65 -40.76 -35.20
N VAL A 359 -35.89 -41.26 -36.18
CA VAL A 359 -34.60 -40.67 -36.57
C VAL A 359 -34.77 -39.27 -37.14
N ASP A 360 -35.77 -39.06 -38.00
CA ASP A 360 -36.05 -37.75 -38.58
C ASP A 360 -36.56 -36.75 -37.54
N ASP A 361 -37.41 -37.19 -36.60
CA ASP A 361 -37.87 -36.39 -35.47
C ASP A 361 -36.70 -36.00 -34.55
N ALA A 362 -35.83 -36.95 -34.18
CA ALA A 362 -34.65 -36.69 -33.36
C ALA A 362 -33.66 -35.73 -34.06
N ARG A 363 -33.47 -35.88 -35.37
CA ARG A 363 -32.64 -34.96 -36.16
C ARG A 363 -33.23 -33.56 -36.20
N SER A 364 -34.55 -33.45 -36.32
CA SER A 364 -35.27 -32.19 -36.33
C SER A 364 -35.16 -31.49 -34.97
N GLN A 365 -35.32 -32.26 -33.89
CA GLN A 365 -35.16 -31.78 -32.52
C GLN A 365 -33.73 -31.28 -32.26
N CYS A 366 -32.71 -32.07 -32.59
CA CYS A 366 -31.30 -31.69 -32.44
C CYS A 366 -30.98 -30.40 -33.22
N LYS A 367 -31.55 -30.23 -34.41
CA LYS A 367 -31.40 -28.98 -35.18
C LYS A 367 -32.06 -27.80 -34.46
N SER A 368 -33.28 -27.97 -33.93
CA SER A 368 -33.99 -26.91 -33.21
C SER A 368 -33.29 -26.51 -31.90
N GLU A 369 -32.74 -27.48 -31.17
CA GLU A 369 -32.00 -27.24 -29.93
C GLU A 369 -30.66 -26.53 -30.22
N LYS A 370 -29.98 -26.91 -31.31
CA LYS A 370 -28.79 -26.21 -31.79
C LYS A 370 -29.09 -24.76 -32.17
N ASP A 371 -30.17 -24.52 -32.91
CA ASP A 371 -30.56 -23.18 -33.31
C ASP A 371 -31.00 -22.33 -32.09
N ALA A 372 -31.66 -22.94 -31.10
CA ALA A 372 -32.02 -22.30 -29.84
C ALA A 372 -30.78 -21.94 -29.00
N ALA A 373 -29.81 -22.87 -28.88
CA ALA A 373 -28.55 -22.64 -28.18
C ALA A 373 -27.72 -21.53 -28.86
N ALA A 374 -27.67 -21.52 -30.20
CA ALA A 374 -27.02 -20.44 -30.94
C ALA A 374 -27.71 -19.09 -30.72
N SER A 375 -29.05 -19.05 -30.73
CA SER A 375 -29.80 -17.84 -30.42
C SER A 375 -29.59 -17.36 -28.99
N GLN A 376 -29.44 -18.28 -28.04
CA GLN A 376 -29.21 -17.94 -26.64
C GLN A 376 -27.79 -17.41 -26.41
N CYS A 377 -26.79 -18.01 -27.05
CA CYS A 377 -25.41 -17.52 -27.06
C CYS A 377 -25.29 -16.09 -27.60
N GLU A 378 -25.98 -15.76 -28.70
CA GLU A 378 -25.99 -14.38 -29.21
C GLU A 378 -26.71 -13.40 -28.25
N LYS A 379 -27.77 -13.83 -27.55
CA LYS A 379 -28.41 -12.99 -26.52
C LYS A 379 -27.50 -12.73 -25.34
N GLU A 380 -26.85 -13.76 -24.81
CA GLU A 380 -25.92 -13.63 -23.67
C GLU A 380 -24.72 -12.75 -24.05
N LYS A 381 -24.23 -12.86 -25.29
CA LYS A 381 -23.18 -11.99 -25.84
C LYS A 381 -23.60 -10.53 -25.93
N ASP A 382 -24.82 -10.25 -26.40
CA ASP A 382 -25.36 -8.89 -26.41
C ASP A 382 -25.56 -8.32 -24.99
N GLU A 383 -25.96 -9.18 -24.05
CA GLU A 383 -26.17 -8.81 -22.65
C GLU A 383 -24.86 -8.52 -21.92
N ILE A 384 -23.82 -9.33 -22.14
CA ILE A 384 -22.46 -9.09 -21.65
C ILE A 384 -21.90 -7.79 -22.24
N ARG A 385 -22.09 -7.56 -23.55
CA ARG A 385 -21.66 -6.31 -24.19
C ARG A 385 -22.33 -5.11 -23.54
N LYS A 386 -23.63 -5.18 -23.29
CA LYS A 386 -24.39 -4.11 -22.66
C LYS A 386 -23.95 -3.86 -21.22
N GLN A 387 -23.72 -4.92 -20.44
CA GLN A 387 -23.15 -4.81 -19.09
C GLN A 387 -21.77 -4.16 -19.10
N GLY A 388 -20.91 -4.51 -20.06
CA GLY A 388 -19.60 -3.87 -20.25
C GLY A 388 -19.70 -2.39 -20.61
N GLU A 389 -20.62 -2.01 -21.50
CA GLU A 389 -20.89 -0.61 -21.85
C GLU A 389 -21.43 0.19 -20.64
N ASP A 390 -22.36 -0.38 -19.87
CA ASP A 390 -22.92 0.23 -18.66
C ASP A 390 -21.84 0.41 -17.56
N GLN A 391 -20.98 -0.60 -17.36
CA GLN A 391 -19.90 -0.56 -16.37
C GLN A 391 -18.82 0.46 -16.76
N LEU A 392 -18.50 0.54 -18.06
CA LEU A 392 -17.61 1.57 -18.60
C LEU A 392 -18.20 2.97 -18.39
N GLN A 393 -19.49 3.14 -18.64
CA GLN A 393 -20.16 4.42 -18.44
C GLN A 393 -20.26 4.81 -16.96
N GLN A 394 -20.49 3.85 -16.07
CA GLN A 394 -20.44 4.06 -14.62
C GLN A 394 -19.05 4.49 -14.16
N THR A 395 -18.00 3.80 -14.63
CA THR A 395 -16.59 4.13 -14.29
C THR A 395 -16.21 5.51 -14.81
N LYS A 396 -16.63 5.85 -16.03
CA LYS A 396 -16.43 7.19 -16.60
C LYS A 396 -17.13 8.27 -15.77
N SER A 397 -18.37 8.01 -15.35
CA SER A 397 -19.14 8.93 -14.50
C SER A 397 -18.49 9.14 -13.14
N GLN A 398 -17.95 8.07 -12.53
CA GLN A 398 -17.18 8.16 -11.28
C GLN A 398 -15.89 8.97 -11.47
N CYS A 399 -15.13 8.70 -12.53
CA CYS A 399 -13.92 9.44 -12.85
C CYS A 399 -14.20 10.94 -13.08
N ASP A 400 -15.27 11.28 -13.81
CA ASP A 400 -15.68 12.66 -14.02
C ASP A 400 -16.14 13.33 -12.71
N ALA A 401 -16.82 12.60 -11.82
CA ALA A 401 -17.22 13.09 -10.50
C ALA A 401 -16.02 13.32 -9.57
N GLU A 402 -15.05 12.40 -9.56
CA GLU A 402 -13.80 12.54 -8.80
C GLU A 402 -12.97 13.72 -9.34
N LYS A 403 -12.87 13.86 -10.65
CA LYS A 403 -12.20 15.00 -11.30
C LYS A 403 -12.87 16.31 -10.92
N ALA A 404 -14.20 16.39 -10.94
CA ALA A 404 -14.93 17.57 -10.50
C ALA A 404 -14.71 17.86 -9.01
N GLY A 405 -14.73 16.83 -8.16
CA GLY A 405 -14.45 16.95 -6.73
C GLY A 405 -13.02 17.41 -6.42
N LEU A 406 -12.03 16.93 -7.18
CA LEU A 406 -10.64 17.39 -7.09
C LEU A 406 -10.49 18.83 -7.57
N GLN A 407 -11.14 19.22 -8.68
CA GLN A 407 -11.16 20.60 -9.15
C GLN A 407 -11.82 21.54 -8.14
N GLN A 408 -12.90 21.10 -7.47
CA GLN A 408 -13.54 21.85 -6.41
C GLN A 408 -12.62 22.02 -5.20
N LYS A 409 -11.91 20.96 -4.76
CA LYS A 409 -10.91 21.06 -3.70
C LYS A 409 -9.77 21.99 -4.05
N ILE A 410 -9.27 21.95 -5.29
CA ILE A 410 -8.25 22.89 -5.79
C ILE A 410 -8.78 24.32 -5.67
N LYS A 411 -10.02 24.56 -6.14
CA LYS A 411 -10.65 25.89 -6.07
C LYS A 411 -10.87 26.36 -4.63
N GLU A 412 -11.29 25.47 -3.72
CA GLU A 412 -11.40 25.78 -2.28
C GLU A 412 -10.04 26.08 -1.66
N LEU A 413 -8.98 25.38 -2.06
CA LEU A 413 -7.62 25.63 -1.57
C LEU A 413 -7.08 26.95 -2.12
N GLU A 414 -7.36 27.28 -3.39
CA GLU A 414 -7.03 28.55 -4.03
C GLU A 414 -7.82 29.71 -3.40
N GLU A 415 -9.11 29.54 -3.12
CA GLU A 415 -9.95 30.52 -2.43
C GLU A 415 -9.52 30.70 -0.98
N LYS A 416 -9.19 29.62 -0.26
CA LYS A 416 -8.62 29.71 1.10
C LYS A 416 -7.27 30.40 1.08
N ALA A 417 -6.42 30.13 0.10
CA ALA A 417 -5.13 30.82 -0.08
C ALA A 417 -5.32 32.31 -0.43
N SER A 418 -6.38 32.65 -1.16
CA SER A 418 -6.74 34.02 -1.53
C SER A 418 -7.46 34.77 -0.40
N SER A 419 -8.16 34.07 0.50
CA SER A 419 -8.85 34.63 1.66
C SER A 419 -7.96 34.78 2.90
N VAL A 420 -6.67 34.39 2.84
CA VAL A 420 -5.66 34.83 3.82
C VAL A 420 -5.25 36.28 3.54
N GLY A 421 -6.26 37.14 3.40
CA GLY A 421 -6.17 38.59 3.48
C GLY A 421 -6.85 39.03 4.77
N SER A 422 -6.03 39.45 5.75
CA SER A 422 -6.43 40.29 6.89
C SER A 422 -7.52 39.76 7.87
N GLY A 423 -7.54 38.46 8.15
CA GLY A 423 -8.36 37.88 9.23
C GLY A 423 -7.54 37.52 10.46
N THR A 424 -7.49 38.39 11.46
CA THR A 424 -6.95 38.10 12.79
C THR A 424 -7.88 37.12 13.51
N GLY A 425 -7.56 35.82 13.51
CA GLY A 425 -8.27 34.85 14.34
C GLY A 425 -8.03 33.39 13.97
N GLY A 426 -7.29 32.68 14.82
CA GLY A 426 -7.42 31.22 14.97
C GLY A 426 -6.26 30.37 14.46
N GLY A 427 -5.17 30.30 15.24
CA GLY A 427 -4.40 29.06 15.44
C GLY A 427 -3.59 28.53 14.27
N GLN A 428 -2.64 29.33 13.77
CA GLN A 428 -1.65 28.86 12.79
C GLN A 428 -0.26 28.88 13.43
N TRP A 429 0.28 27.68 13.69
CA TRP A 429 1.61 27.40 14.28
C TRP A 429 2.77 27.72 13.31
N LEU A 430 2.77 28.92 12.70
CA LEU A 430 3.90 29.41 11.89
C LEU A 430 5.06 29.97 12.72
N SER A 431 4.98 29.85 14.05
CA SER A 431 6.06 30.20 14.97
C SER A 431 6.28 29.05 15.95
N VAL A 432 6.72 27.89 15.44
CA VAL A 432 7.42 26.93 16.31
C VAL A 432 8.71 27.65 16.73
N ASP A 433 8.81 27.99 18.02
CA ASP A 433 10.08 28.47 18.60
C ASP A 433 11.15 27.44 18.21
N GLU A 434 12.26 27.87 17.59
CA GLU A 434 13.37 27.01 17.17
C GLU A 434 13.80 26.06 18.32
N LYS A 435 13.63 26.50 19.56
CA LYS A 435 13.87 25.73 20.78
C LYS A 435 12.98 24.50 20.93
N CYS A 436 11.81 24.43 20.31
CA CYS A 436 10.94 23.25 20.34
C CYS A 436 11.42 22.13 19.39
N ARG A 437 12.18 22.46 18.33
CA ARG A 437 12.60 21.47 17.32
C ARG A 437 13.66 20.52 17.83
N SER A 438 14.61 21.01 18.62
CA SER A 438 15.77 20.25 19.07
C SER A 438 15.67 19.74 20.52
N ASN A 439 14.56 20.01 21.21
CA ASN A 439 14.43 19.70 22.62
C ASN A 439 13.78 18.32 22.89
N SER A 440 14.51 17.55 23.70
CA SER A 440 14.11 16.28 24.29
C SER A 440 12.83 16.43 25.12
N TRP A 441 12.03 15.38 25.26
CA TRP A 441 10.91 15.23 26.23
C TRP A 441 11.22 15.65 27.68
N MET A 442 12.45 16.01 28.03
CA MET A 442 12.84 16.57 29.32
C MET A 442 12.61 18.09 29.45
N SER A 443 12.42 18.81 28.34
CA SER A 443 12.38 20.27 28.31
C SER A 443 11.60 20.78 27.09
N LEU A 444 10.28 20.57 27.10
CA LEU A 444 9.39 20.99 26.01
C LEU A 444 9.39 22.52 25.85
N CYS A 445 10.25 23.00 24.94
CA CYS A 445 10.33 24.36 24.38
C CYS A 445 10.94 25.49 25.24
N ASP A 446 11.05 25.37 26.56
CA ASP A 446 11.53 26.48 27.41
C ASP A 446 12.32 26.06 28.67
N GLY A 447 12.62 24.76 28.83
CA GLY A 447 13.27 24.25 30.04
C GLY A 447 12.37 24.18 31.28
N THR A 448 11.11 24.61 31.18
CA THR A 448 10.11 24.56 32.25
C THR A 448 8.83 23.92 31.73
N CYS A 449 8.57 22.67 32.10
CA CYS A 449 7.40 21.97 31.59
C CYS A 449 6.09 22.72 31.94
N SER A 450 5.57 23.46 30.96
CA SER A 450 4.36 24.25 31.06
C SER A 450 3.24 23.50 30.34
N GLN A 451 2.09 23.34 31.01
CA GLN A 451 0.94 22.70 30.39
C GLN A 451 0.43 23.57 29.25
N ARG A 452 0.54 23.08 28.01
CA ARG A 452 0.11 23.77 26.79
C ARG A 452 -0.84 22.89 26.00
N GLN A 453 -1.76 23.50 25.27
CA GLN A 453 -2.67 22.82 24.35
C GLN A 453 -2.43 23.34 22.93
N PHE A 454 -2.50 22.46 21.95
CA PHE A 454 -2.34 22.80 20.54
C PHE A 454 -3.06 21.77 19.66
N THR A 455 -3.35 22.14 18.41
CA THR A 455 -4.05 21.28 17.46
C THR A 455 -3.10 20.93 16.31
N LEU A 456 -2.96 19.64 15.99
CA LEU A 456 -2.20 19.14 14.83
C LEU A 456 -3.05 18.15 14.05
N GLY A 457 -3.12 18.29 12.72
CA GLY A 457 -3.90 17.39 11.87
C GLY A 457 -5.38 17.28 12.25
N GLY A 458 -5.96 18.33 12.86
CA GLY A 458 -7.33 18.31 13.37
C GLY A 458 -7.52 17.60 14.73
N VAL A 459 -6.44 17.22 15.40
CA VAL A 459 -6.45 16.56 16.71
C VAL A 459 -5.90 17.50 17.77
N ASP A 460 -6.65 17.69 18.86
CA ASP A 460 -6.20 18.49 20.01
C ASP A 460 -5.24 17.69 20.90
N PHE A 461 -4.02 18.19 21.01
CA PHE A 461 -2.98 17.68 21.89
C PHE A 461 -2.82 18.55 23.12
N GLN A 462 -2.45 17.91 24.22
CA GLN A 462 -2.10 18.58 25.47
C GLN A 462 -0.76 18.05 25.99
N VAL A 463 0.10 18.98 26.39
CA VAL A 463 1.35 18.69 27.07
C VAL A 463 1.06 18.49 28.55
N LYS A 464 1.45 17.34 29.09
CA LYS A 464 1.51 17.12 30.55
C LYS A 464 2.88 16.61 30.98
N CYS A 465 3.27 17.12 32.14
CA CYS A 465 4.56 16.88 32.76
C CYS A 465 4.42 15.77 33.80
N ASN A 466 5.42 14.89 33.91
CA ASN A 466 5.48 13.84 34.92
C ASN A 466 4.26 12.90 34.87
N VAL A 467 3.80 12.61 33.65
CA VAL A 467 2.71 11.67 33.43
C VAL A 467 3.13 10.59 32.46
N ARG A 468 2.61 9.39 32.68
CA ARG A 468 2.67 8.27 31.74
C ARG A 468 1.27 7.76 31.45
N THR A 469 1.08 7.11 30.32
CA THR A 469 -0.14 6.36 30.03
C THR A 469 -0.08 5.00 30.70
N ASN A 470 -1.10 4.64 31.48
CA ASN A 470 -1.28 3.27 31.98
C ASN A 470 -2.15 2.47 30.99
N GLY A 471 -1.75 1.23 30.70
CA GLY A 471 -2.47 0.32 29.80
C GLY A 471 -2.27 0.54 28.29
N ALA A 472 -1.43 1.49 27.89
CA ALA A 472 -1.04 1.66 26.48
C ALA A 472 0.15 0.74 26.14
N VAL A 473 0.22 0.29 24.89
CA VAL A 473 1.42 -0.37 24.34
C VAL A 473 2.31 0.72 23.78
N GLU A 474 3.57 0.71 24.19
CA GLU A 474 4.58 1.61 23.63
C GLU A 474 5.09 1.06 22.30
N GLU A 475 4.88 1.81 21.23
CA GLU A 475 5.52 1.60 19.93
C GLU A 475 6.67 2.59 19.76
N ILE A 476 7.77 2.09 19.21
CA ILE A 476 8.98 2.88 19.00
C ILE A 476 9.04 3.29 17.54
N TRP A 477 8.95 4.60 17.25
CA TRP A 477 9.13 5.13 15.90
C TRP A 477 10.51 5.78 15.78
N TRP A 478 11.33 5.21 14.90
CA TRP A 478 12.72 5.59 14.73
C TRP A 478 12.88 6.74 13.72
N TYR A 479 13.99 7.47 13.84
CA TYR A 479 14.42 8.49 12.87
C TYR A 479 13.47 9.69 12.74
N ARG A 480 12.94 10.14 13.88
CA ARG A 480 12.09 11.33 13.94
C ARG A 480 12.91 12.49 14.47
N GLN A 481 12.86 13.60 13.77
CA GLN A 481 13.71 14.76 14.01
C GLN A 481 13.22 15.60 15.19
N SER A 482 11.94 15.47 15.55
CA SER A 482 11.38 16.25 16.66
C SER A 482 10.16 15.58 17.30
N VAL A 483 9.79 16.06 18.50
CA VAL A 483 8.55 15.67 19.18
C VAL A 483 7.28 16.04 18.39
N LEU A 484 7.36 17.07 17.52
CA LEU A 484 6.24 17.49 16.68
C LEU A 484 5.99 16.51 15.54
N GLU A 485 7.04 16.00 14.92
CA GLU A 485 6.92 14.97 13.89
C GLU A 485 6.27 13.70 14.47
N CYS A 486 6.61 13.34 15.71
CA CYS A 486 5.89 12.29 16.44
C CYS A 486 4.41 12.62 16.60
N ALA A 487 4.06 13.86 16.97
CA ALA A 487 2.69 14.26 17.23
C ALA A 487 1.86 14.31 15.93
N GLU A 488 2.46 14.68 14.80
CA GLU A 488 1.84 14.64 13.48
C GLU A 488 1.50 13.21 13.06
N GLU A 489 2.44 12.27 13.21
CA GLU A 489 2.15 10.86 12.93
C GLU A 489 1.10 10.28 13.91
N CYS A 490 1.17 10.69 15.18
CA CYS A 490 0.15 10.36 16.16
C CYS A 490 -1.23 10.89 15.77
N ALA A 491 -1.31 12.08 15.15
CA ALA A 491 -2.57 12.66 14.70
C ALA A 491 -3.22 11.77 13.61
N LEU A 492 -2.41 11.29 12.66
CA LEU A 492 -2.84 10.41 11.57
C LEU A 492 -3.26 9.01 12.06
N ASN A 493 -2.67 8.52 13.15
CA ASN A 493 -3.02 7.23 13.74
C ASN A 493 -4.10 7.38 14.82
N SER A 494 -5.35 7.00 14.52
CA SER A 494 -6.48 7.09 15.46
C SER A 494 -6.32 6.27 16.76
N ARG A 495 -5.40 5.28 16.78
CA ARG A 495 -5.04 4.50 17.96
C ARG A 495 -3.93 5.14 18.79
N CYS A 496 -3.25 6.17 18.29
CA CYS A 496 -2.22 6.85 19.06
C CYS A 496 -2.85 7.76 20.11
N LEU A 497 -2.53 7.50 21.37
CA LEU A 497 -3.01 8.20 22.54
C LEU A 497 -2.11 9.40 22.88
N GLY A 498 -0.82 9.30 22.59
CA GLY A 498 0.16 10.35 22.80
C GLY A 498 1.56 9.90 22.43
N VAL A 499 2.51 10.83 22.48
CA VAL A 499 3.91 10.59 22.12
C VAL A 499 4.85 11.26 23.11
N GLY A 500 5.97 10.59 23.37
CA GLY A 500 7.21 11.18 23.89
C GLY A 500 8.29 11.14 22.81
N TRP A 501 9.34 11.94 22.96
CA TRP A 501 10.48 11.95 22.02
C TRP A 501 11.80 12.12 22.75
N ARG A 502 12.81 11.34 22.37
CA ARG A 502 14.18 11.48 22.88
C ARG A 502 15.19 11.49 21.74
N SER A 503 16.26 12.26 21.86
CA SER A 503 17.39 12.14 20.93
C SER A 503 18.08 10.79 21.10
N PHE A 504 18.54 10.21 19.99
CA PHE A 504 19.27 8.95 19.96
C PHE A 504 20.76 9.24 19.82
N GLY A 505 21.59 8.70 20.73
CA GLY A 505 23.04 8.82 20.64
C GLY A 505 23.61 10.23 20.83
N GLY A 506 22.83 11.18 21.35
CA GLY A 506 23.26 12.58 21.50
C GLY A 506 23.26 13.40 20.21
N GLU A 507 22.83 12.81 19.09
CA GLU A 507 22.63 13.55 17.83
C GLU A 507 21.26 14.27 17.88
N PRO A 508 21.21 15.61 17.83
CA PRO A 508 19.96 16.37 17.95
C PRO A 508 19.00 16.16 16.76
N GLU A 509 19.48 15.63 15.64
CA GLU A 509 18.70 15.46 14.40
C GLU A 509 18.11 14.06 14.22
N LYS A 510 18.42 13.11 15.12
CA LYS A 510 17.92 11.74 15.06
C LYS A 510 17.40 11.32 16.42
N GLY A 511 16.08 11.34 16.57
CA GLY A 511 15.42 10.88 17.78
C GLY A 511 14.52 9.67 17.57
N VAL A 512 13.99 9.22 18.70
CA VAL A 512 13.08 8.11 18.83
C VAL A 512 11.78 8.63 19.44
N CYS A 513 10.67 8.43 18.74
CA CYS A 513 9.36 8.64 19.33
C CYS A 513 8.95 7.40 20.11
N HIS A 514 8.40 7.64 21.28
CA HIS A 514 7.76 6.67 22.14
C HIS A 514 6.26 6.91 22.02
N ALA A 515 5.61 6.23 21.09
CA ALA A 515 4.20 6.39 20.79
C ALA A 515 3.36 5.45 21.65
N MET A 516 2.41 6.01 22.38
CA MET A 516 1.52 5.26 23.26
C MET A 516 0.29 4.86 22.47
N ILE A 517 0.18 3.58 22.12
CA ILE A 517 -0.86 3.03 21.25
C ILE A 517 -1.92 2.28 22.05
N LYS A 518 -3.17 2.49 21.65
CA LYS A 518 -4.38 1.88 22.18
C LYS A 518 -4.36 0.36 22.03
N TRP A 519 -4.37 -0.40 23.14
CA TRP A 519 -4.45 -1.88 23.17
C TRP A 519 -5.79 -2.46 23.69
N ASP A 520 -6.33 -2.07 24.88
CA ASP A 520 -7.75 -2.36 25.27
C ASP A 520 -8.47 -1.35 26.25
N HIS A 521 -9.78 -1.48 26.47
CA HIS A 521 -10.83 -0.48 26.79
C HIS A 521 -10.71 0.57 27.95
N ILE A 522 -9.62 0.74 28.70
CA ILE A 522 -9.52 1.86 29.67
C ILE A 522 -8.09 2.41 29.71
N TYR A 523 -7.91 3.68 29.35
CA TYR A 523 -6.60 4.36 29.42
C TYR A 523 -6.70 5.57 30.32
N GLN A 524 -5.75 5.65 31.24
CA GLN A 524 -5.64 6.73 32.20
C GLN A 524 -4.24 7.32 32.14
N LEU A 525 -4.17 8.64 32.23
CA LEU A 525 -2.93 9.33 32.58
C LEU A 525 -2.68 9.10 34.07
N VAL A 526 -1.50 8.58 34.40
CA VAL A 526 -1.09 8.36 35.78
C VAL A 526 0.13 9.22 36.05
N ASN A 527 0.12 9.96 37.16
CA ASN A 527 1.28 10.71 37.61
C ASN A 527 2.43 9.74 37.93
N THR A 528 3.64 10.06 37.48
CA THR A 528 4.82 9.28 37.84
C THR A 528 5.20 9.61 39.29
N ALA A 529 5.19 8.60 40.17
CA ALA A 529 5.38 8.79 41.62
C ALA A 529 6.85 9.08 42.03
N TYR A 530 7.80 9.01 41.10
CA TYR A 530 9.23 9.17 41.37
C TYR A 530 9.83 10.30 40.52
N PRO A 531 10.21 11.44 41.11
CA PRO A 531 10.86 12.56 40.41
C PRO A 531 12.36 12.36 40.14
N TYR A 532 12.89 11.13 40.22
CA TYR A 532 14.33 10.91 40.04
C TYR A 532 14.73 10.83 38.56
N ALA A 533 15.51 11.83 38.15
CA ALA A 533 16.34 11.90 36.94
C ALA A 533 15.62 11.78 35.59
N GLY A 534 14.87 12.84 35.23
CA GLY A 534 14.37 13.07 33.87
C GLY A 534 12.87 12.81 33.75
N GLY A 535 12.07 13.71 34.31
CA GLY A 535 10.61 13.60 34.31
C GLY A 535 10.06 13.40 32.90
N GLU A 536 9.39 12.27 32.70
CA GLU A 536 8.74 11.93 31.43
C GLU A 536 7.67 12.99 31.12
N HIS A 537 7.77 13.66 29.97
CA HIS A 537 6.70 14.53 29.47
C HIS A 537 5.98 13.85 28.33
N LEU A 538 4.66 13.90 28.36
CA LEU A 538 3.80 13.27 27.37
C LEU A 538 2.97 14.34 26.66
N ILE A 539 3.01 14.31 25.34
CA ILE A 539 2.05 15.02 24.49
C ILE A 539 0.93 14.04 24.16
N TYR A 540 -0.26 14.23 24.72
CA TYR A 540 -1.38 13.30 24.51
C TYR A 540 -2.52 13.94 23.72
N ALA A 541 -3.19 13.13 22.91
CA ALA A 541 -4.41 13.51 22.21
C ALA A 541 -5.57 13.54 23.21
N LYS A 542 -6.05 14.75 23.52
CA LYS A 542 -7.04 15.01 24.59
C LYS A 542 -8.35 14.27 24.38
N GLY A 543 -8.78 14.13 23.12
CA GLY A 543 -10.00 13.38 22.76
C GLY A 543 -9.86 11.86 22.83
N ARG A 544 -8.65 11.33 23.08
CA ARG A 544 -8.35 9.90 23.03
C ARG A 544 -7.99 9.29 24.39
N ILE A 545 -7.73 10.11 25.41
CA ILE A 545 -7.43 9.66 26.78
C ILE A 545 -8.33 10.39 27.78
N THR A 546 -8.92 9.64 28.71
CA THR A 546 -9.65 10.23 29.84
C THR A 546 -8.65 10.68 30.92
N PRO A 547 -8.58 11.98 31.26
CA PRO A 547 -7.77 12.43 32.39
C PRO A 547 -8.35 11.84 33.68
N THR A 548 -7.50 11.29 34.55
CA THR A 548 -7.91 10.97 35.92
C THR A 548 -8.30 12.28 36.61
N GLY A 549 -9.59 12.41 36.95
CA GLY A 549 -10.05 13.45 37.86
C GLY A 549 -9.30 13.30 39.18
N ALA A 550 -8.94 14.42 39.79
CA ALA A 550 -8.34 14.43 41.12
C ALA A 550 -9.14 13.51 42.07
N PRO A 551 -8.49 12.69 42.91
CA PRO A 551 -9.21 11.97 43.93
C PRO A 551 -9.93 13.00 44.80
N GLY A 552 -11.25 12.81 44.96
CA GLY A 552 -12.03 13.63 45.87
C GLY A 552 -11.39 13.60 47.26
N THR A 553 -10.96 14.77 47.71
CA THR A 553 -10.76 15.14 49.11
C THR A 553 -11.63 16.34 49.40
#